data_AF-A0A7S4QAV5-F1
#
_entry.id   AF-A0A7S4QAV5-F1
#
_cell.length_a   1.000
_cell.length_b   1.000
_cell.length_c   1.000
_cell.angle_alpha   90.00
_cell.angle_beta   90.00
_cell.angle_gamma   90.00
#
_symmetry.space_group_name_H-M   'P 1'
#
loop_
_entity.id
_entity.type
_entity.pdbx_description
1 polymer ?
#
loop_
_entity_poly.entity_id
_entity_poly.type
_entity_poly.pdbx_seq_one_letter_code
_entity_poly.pdbx_strand_id
1 'polypeptide(L)'
;MLLNSESFYTDGPPPQEVVDKRWLWKVYSAMLAMVFAVRIAGGDVAGAVLSGLMLCFVMVMLRDGMVHMSQYLVAYGILCILNLVLDIVPLVSALGGRVTRKVEPVMTRNEHGVQQMTYMLIKRTTPFFCSEGVIYNMQSLAMLLSPVTMLLGVVLAFLAHLAFSRQAAQEGVTVHSRPGQVQEALAAVRRMDGGEATLRSMQGAMQGVAQSAPLAGGNHGRRPADPTGRESYERFTGRSYKL
;
A
#
# COMPACT_ATOMS: atom_id res chain seq x y z
N MET A 1 -4.36 -2.19 -21.96
CA MET A 1 -5.84 -2.14 -21.95
C MET A 1 -6.47 -1.91 -20.57
N LEU A 2 -5.71 -1.84 -19.46
CA LEU A 2 -6.27 -1.60 -18.11
C LEU A 2 -6.34 -0.12 -17.67
N LEU A 3 -6.06 0.83 -18.56
CA LEU A 3 -6.01 2.28 -18.25
C LEU A 3 -6.86 3.13 -19.21
N ASN A 4 -7.91 2.57 -19.82
CA ASN A 4 -8.99 3.41 -20.36
C ASN A 4 -9.83 3.93 -19.18
N SER A 5 -9.23 4.81 -18.39
CA SER A 5 -9.84 5.45 -17.22
C SER A 5 -10.67 6.68 -17.60
N GLU A 6 -10.82 6.96 -18.90
CA GLU A 6 -11.56 8.11 -19.41
C GLU A 6 -13.08 7.99 -19.18
N SER A 7 -13.58 6.83 -18.76
CA SER A 7 -15.02 6.54 -18.68
C SER A 7 -15.69 6.78 -17.32
N PHE A 8 -14.98 7.28 -16.29
CA PHE A 8 -15.54 7.45 -14.93
C PHE A 8 -15.61 8.90 -14.44
N TYR A 9 -15.62 9.86 -15.37
CA TYR A 9 -15.92 11.24 -15.05
C TYR A 9 -17.43 11.42 -15.01
N THR A 10 -18.00 11.31 -13.81
CA THR A 10 -19.33 11.86 -13.57
C THR A 10 -19.14 13.32 -13.19
N ASP A 11 -19.47 14.25 -14.10
CA ASP A 11 -19.48 15.72 -13.85
C ASP A 11 -20.61 16.14 -12.87
N GLY A 12 -20.96 15.26 -11.94
CA GLY A 12 -21.98 15.46 -10.93
C GLY A 12 -21.42 16.03 -9.63
N PRO A 13 -22.28 16.59 -8.77
CA PRO A 13 -21.89 16.93 -7.41
C PRO A 13 -21.38 15.67 -6.68
N PRO A 14 -20.38 15.81 -5.77
CA PRO A 14 -19.85 14.67 -5.03
C PRO A 14 -20.95 13.99 -4.19
N PRO A 15 -20.91 12.66 -4.03
CA PRO A 15 -21.92 11.95 -3.26
C PRO A 15 -22.02 12.51 -1.83
N GLN A 16 -23.24 12.79 -1.38
CA GLN A 16 -23.48 13.41 -0.08
C GLN A 16 -22.87 12.59 1.08
N GLU A 17 -22.89 11.26 0.97
CA GLU A 17 -22.26 10.34 1.95
C GLU A 17 -20.77 10.62 2.18
N VAL A 18 -20.07 11.10 1.16
CA VAL A 18 -18.64 11.41 1.21
C VAL A 18 -18.44 12.79 1.84
N VAL A 19 -19.28 13.76 1.48
CA VAL A 19 -19.26 15.13 2.01
C VAL A 19 -19.57 15.15 3.51
N ASP A 20 -20.51 14.34 3.97
CA ASP A 20 -20.87 14.24 5.39
C ASP A 20 -19.70 13.71 6.23
N LYS A 21 -18.81 12.92 5.62
CA LYS A 21 -17.59 12.38 6.26
C LYS A 21 -16.39 13.31 6.13
N ARG A 22 -16.54 14.56 5.69
CA ARG A 22 -15.44 15.53 5.54
C ARG A 22 -14.65 15.77 6.84
N TRP A 23 -15.30 15.67 8.00
CA TRP A 23 -14.62 15.79 9.29
C TRP A 23 -13.58 14.67 9.48
N LEU A 24 -13.89 13.45 9.04
CA LEU A 24 -13.01 12.29 9.15
C LEU A 24 -11.75 12.47 8.29
N TRP A 25 -11.89 13.06 7.10
CA TRP A 25 -10.76 13.43 6.24
C TRP A 25 -9.87 14.52 6.86
N LYS A 26 -10.45 15.47 7.61
CA LYS A 26 -9.67 16.47 8.36
C LYS A 26 -8.91 15.85 9.52
N VAL A 27 -9.55 14.95 10.28
CA VAL A 27 -8.88 14.20 11.36
C VAL A 27 -7.73 13.37 10.78
N TYR A 28 -7.98 12.68 9.67
CA TYR A 28 -6.97 11.91 8.96
C TYR A 28 -5.80 12.78 8.45
N SER A 29 -6.09 13.93 7.85
CA SER A 29 -5.06 14.91 7.44
C SER A 29 -4.22 15.39 8.62
N ALA A 30 -4.84 15.65 9.79
CA ALA A 30 -4.14 16.02 11.00
C ALA A 30 -3.24 14.86 11.52
N MET A 31 -3.72 13.62 11.48
CA MET A 31 -2.89 12.44 11.81
C MET A 31 -1.69 12.29 10.86
N LEU A 32 -1.90 12.48 9.56
CA LEU A 32 -0.80 12.48 8.57
C LEU A 32 0.22 13.59 8.86
N ALA A 33 -0.23 14.80 9.17
CA ALA A 33 0.64 15.91 9.54
C ALA A 33 1.44 15.62 10.81
N MET A 34 0.81 14.97 11.81
CA MET A 34 1.50 14.50 13.01
C MET A 34 2.56 13.44 12.68
N VAL A 35 2.22 12.42 11.88
CA VAL A 35 3.18 11.38 11.44
C VAL A 35 4.35 12.01 10.69
N PHE A 36 4.09 12.96 9.79
CA PHE A 36 5.11 13.70 9.06
C PHE A 36 6.06 14.46 10.01
N ALA A 37 5.52 15.18 10.98
CA ALA A 37 6.33 15.90 11.97
C ALA A 37 7.19 14.95 12.82
N VAL A 38 6.62 13.82 13.26
CA VAL A 38 7.35 12.81 14.05
C VAL A 38 8.44 12.14 13.19
N ARG A 39 8.20 11.87 11.90
CA ARG A 39 9.22 11.32 10.97
C ARG A 39 10.40 12.26 10.81
N ILE A 40 10.14 13.57 10.65
CA ILE A 40 11.19 14.59 10.61
C ILE A 40 11.98 14.62 11.91
N ALA A 41 11.30 14.63 13.06
CA ALA A 41 11.95 14.62 14.37
C ALA A 41 12.77 13.34 14.62
N GLY A 42 12.34 12.20 14.05
CA GLY A 42 13.03 10.92 14.11
C GLY A 42 14.17 10.75 13.10
N GLY A 43 14.42 11.75 12.23
CA GLY A 43 15.45 11.69 11.19
C GLY A 43 15.15 10.73 10.03
N ASP A 44 13.91 10.27 9.88
CA ASP A 44 13.50 9.39 8.78
C ASP A 44 13.08 10.23 7.56
N VAL A 45 14.08 10.67 6.79
CA VAL A 45 13.88 11.56 5.64
C VAL A 45 13.04 10.89 4.55
N ALA A 46 13.31 9.61 4.24
CA ALA A 46 12.58 8.89 3.20
C ALA A 46 11.10 8.73 3.56
N GLY A 47 10.82 8.34 4.81
CA GLY A 47 9.46 8.26 5.33
C GLY A 47 8.75 9.61 5.42
N ALA A 48 9.47 10.68 5.77
CA ALA A 48 8.95 12.04 5.80
C ALA A 48 8.54 12.50 4.40
N VAL A 49 9.36 12.27 3.36
CA VAL A 49 9.00 12.62 1.98
C VAL A 49 7.76 11.88 1.51
N LEU A 50 7.66 10.57 1.77
CA LEU A 50 6.48 9.78 1.42
C LEU A 50 5.22 10.27 2.13
N SER A 51 5.27 10.48 3.45
CA SER A 51 4.12 10.99 4.22
C SER A 51 3.75 12.43 3.84
N GLY A 52 4.72 13.28 3.50
CA GLY A 52 4.49 14.64 3.01
C GLY A 52 3.80 14.67 1.65
N LEU A 53 4.18 13.77 0.74
CA LEU A 53 3.49 13.59 -0.55
C LEU A 53 2.03 13.16 -0.32
N MET A 54 1.78 12.21 0.56
CA MET A 54 0.43 11.78 0.92
C MET A 54 -0.40 12.91 1.53
N LEU A 55 0.21 13.73 2.39
CA LEU A 55 -0.43 14.90 2.98
C LEU A 55 -0.80 15.93 1.89
N CYS A 56 0.08 16.17 0.92
CA CYS A 56 -0.18 17.06 -0.21
C CYS A 56 -1.40 16.60 -1.02
N PHE A 57 -1.50 15.31 -1.34
CA PHE A 57 -2.66 14.74 -2.03
C PHE A 57 -3.97 14.97 -1.26
N VAL A 58 -3.99 14.67 0.05
CA VAL A 58 -5.18 14.90 0.87
C VAL A 58 -5.55 16.38 0.93
N MET A 59 -4.56 17.27 1.01
CA MET A 59 -4.78 18.72 1.02
C MET A 59 -5.38 19.21 -0.30
N VAL A 60 -4.90 18.72 -1.45
CA VAL A 60 -5.49 19.03 -2.76
C VAL A 60 -6.94 18.52 -2.84
N MET A 61 -7.19 17.26 -2.46
CA MET A 61 -8.55 16.69 -2.45
C MET A 61 -9.53 17.49 -1.56
N LEU A 62 -9.06 17.97 -0.40
CA LEU A 62 -9.87 18.74 0.54
C LEU A 62 -10.11 20.19 0.12
N ARG A 63 -9.14 20.79 -0.59
CA ARG A 63 -9.21 22.17 -1.09
C ARG A 63 -10.26 22.31 -2.19
N ASP A 64 -10.31 21.36 -3.11
CA ASP A 64 -11.19 21.40 -4.28
C ASP A 64 -12.62 20.95 -3.97
N GLY A 65 -13.01 20.94 -2.68
CA GLY A 65 -14.36 20.55 -2.26
C GLY A 65 -14.72 19.09 -2.59
N MET A 66 -13.73 18.22 -2.80
CA MET A 66 -13.89 16.81 -3.15
C MET A 66 -14.50 16.58 -4.56
N VAL A 67 -14.53 17.60 -5.43
CA VAL A 67 -15.10 17.49 -6.79
C VAL A 67 -14.30 16.51 -7.66
N HIS A 68 -12.98 16.59 -7.65
CA HIS A 68 -12.09 15.71 -8.44
C HIS A 68 -11.57 14.50 -7.66
N MET A 69 -12.21 14.16 -6.54
CA MET A 69 -11.69 13.17 -5.62
C MET A 69 -11.62 11.76 -6.25
N SER A 70 -12.60 11.38 -7.08
CA SER A 70 -12.67 10.07 -7.74
C SER A 70 -11.42 9.74 -8.56
N GLN A 71 -10.83 10.74 -9.23
CA GLN A 71 -9.63 10.60 -10.06
C GLN A 71 -8.39 10.25 -9.23
N TYR A 72 -8.27 10.87 -8.06
CA TYR A 72 -7.11 10.72 -7.20
C TYR A 72 -7.23 9.52 -6.23
N LEU A 73 -8.45 9.05 -5.94
CA LEU A 73 -8.71 8.02 -4.93
C LEU A 73 -7.97 6.70 -5.18
N VAL A 74 -7.96 6.21 -6.41
CA VAL A 74 -7.32 4.93 -6.74
C VAL A 74 -5.80 5.03 -6.59
N ALA A 75 -5.20 6.08 -7.16
CA ALA A 75 -3.77 6.34 -7.02
C ALA A 75 -3.37 6.53 -5.55
N TYR A 76 -4.20 7.27 -4.80
CA TYR A 76 -4.01 7.49 -3.37
C TYR A 76 -4.11 6.21 -2.54
N GLY A 77 -5.08 5.34 -2.83
CA GLY A 77 -5.23 4.04 -2.17
C GLY A 77 -4.02 3.14 -2.42
N ILE A 78 -3.51 3.09 -3.66
CA ILE A 78 -2.30 2.33 -4.00
C ILE A 78 -1.09 2.87 -3.23
N LEU A 79 -0.91 4.20 -3.20
CA LEU A 79 0.18 4.83 -2.44
C LEU A 79 0.08 4.53 -0.94
N CYS A 80 -1.14 4.54 -0.36
CA CYS A 80 -1.35 4.14 1.03
C CYS A 80 -0.93 2.68 1.29
N ILE A 81 -1.31 1.75 0.40
CA ILE A 81 -0.97 0.33 0.53
C ILE A 81 0.55 0.12 0.43
N LEU A 82 1.22 0.76 -0.52
CA LEU A 82 2.67 0.66 -0.67
C LEU A 82 3.38 1.20 0.57
N ASN A 83 2.97 2.37 1.07
CA ASN A 83 3.52 2.94 2.30
C ASN A 83 3.25 2.04 3.53
N LEU A 84 2.06 1.45 3.62
CA LEU A 84 1.72 0.50 4.67
C LEU A 84 2.68 -0.70 4.67
N VAL A 85 2.97 -1.27 3.51
CA VAL A 85 3.93 -2.40 3.39
C VAL A 85 5.33 -1.96 3.81
N LEU A 86 5.80 -0.79 3.34
CA LEU A 86 7.10 -0.25 3.70
C LEU A 86 7.25 0.04 5.20
N ASP A 87 6.14 0.34 5.88
CA ASP A 87 6.12 0.60 7.33
C ASP A 87 5.97 -0.68 8.17
N ILE A 88 5.25 -1.68 7.67
CA ILE A 88 5.08 -2.96 8.36
C ILE A 88 6.40 -3.71 8.45
N VAL A 89 7.24 -3.70 7.41
CA VAL A 89 8.55 -4.39 7.43
C VAL A 89 9.45 -3.95 8.60
N PRO A 90 9.75 -2.65 8.78
CA PRO A 90 10.53 -2.19 9.92
C PRO A 90 9.82 -2.44 11.24
N LEU A 91 8.48 -2.29 11.32
CA LEU A 91 7.72 -2.59 12.54
C LEU A 91 7.87 -4.06 12.97
N VAL A 92 7.71 -5.00 12.03
CA VAL A 92 7.90 -6.45 12.29
C VAL A 92 9.33 -6.75 12.68
N SER A 93 10.32 -6.08 12.07
CA SER A 93 11.72 -6.26 12.47
C SER A 93 12.03 -5.72 13.88
N ALA A 94 11.28 -4.71 14.35
CA ALA A 94 11.48 -4.07 15.64
C ALA A 94 10.59 -4.64 16.77
N LEU A 95 9.58 -5.45 16.43
CA LEU A 95 8.67 -6.10 17.39
C LEU A 95 9.41 -7.03 18.38
N GLY A 96 10.54 -7.61 17.97
CA GLY A 96 11.44 -8.38 18.85
C GLY A 96 12.41 -7.54 19.70
N GLY A 97 12.26 -6.21 19.70
CA GLY A 97 13.19 -5.26 20.28
C GLY A 97 14.09 -4.62 19.22
N ARG A 98 14.58 -3.41 19.49
CA ARG A 98 15.49 -2.69 18.60
C ARG A 98 16.91 -3.17 18.85
N VAL A 99 17.54 -3.68 17.81
CA VAL A 99 18.92 -4.17 17.88
C VAL A 99 19.87 -3.08 17.39
N THR A 100 20.66 -2.53 18.30
CA THR A 100 21.77 -1.63 17.94
C THR A 100 23.05 -2.44 17.85
N ARG A 101 23.73 -2.36 16.72
CA ARG A 101 25.02 -3.03 16.47
C ARG A 101 26.11 -1.97 16.49
N LYS A 102 27.02 -2.05 17.46
CA LYS A 102 28.25 -1.26 17.47
C LYS A 102 29.42 -2.16 17.11
N VAL A 103 30.19 -1.77 16.11
CA VAL A 103 31.42 -2.47 15.72
C VAL A 103 32.58 -1.68 16.28
N GLU A 104 33.27 -2.25 17.26
CA GLU A 104 34.45 -1.62 17.85
C GLU A 104 35.70 -2.41 17.43
N PRO A 105 36.70 -1.74 16.80
CA PRO A 105 37.95 -2.40 16.49
C PRO A 105 38.77 -2.61 17.76
N VAL A 106 39.12 -3.86 18.05
CA VAL A 106 39.98 -4.22 19.18
C VAL A 106 41.31 -4.71 18.63
N MET A 107 42.37 -3.93 18.85
CA MET A 107 43.73 -4.31 18.54
C MET A 107 44.27 -5.24 19.63
N THR A 108 44.51 -6.50 19.29
CA THR A 108 45.19 -7.45 20.18
C THR A 108 46.58 -7.77 19.63
N ARG A 109 47.60 -7.76 20.49
CA ARG A 109 48.95 -8.19 20.11
C ARG A 109 49.07 -9.68 20.42
N ASN A 110 49.32 -10.48 19.39
CA ASN A 110 49.49 -11.92 19.56
C ASN A 110 50.85 -12.23 20.21
N GLU A 111 51.06 -13.45 20.71
CA GLU A 111 52.30 -13.88 21.41
C GLU A 111 53.57 -13.66 20.55
N HIS A 112 53.43 -13.71 19.22
CA HIS A 112 54.52 -13.45 18.27
C HIS A 112 54.76 -11.96 17.97
N GLY A 113 54.16 -11.04 18.75
CA GLY A 113 54.30 -9.60 18.55
C GLY A 113 53.53 -9.02 17.35
N VAL A 114 52.82 -9.86 16.58
CA VAL A 114 51.97 -9.48 15.44
C VAL A 114 50.71 -8.77 15.94
N GLN A 115 50.43 -7.58 15.39
CA GLN A 115 49.16 -6.88 15.65
C GLN A 115 48.02 -7.57 14.90
N GLN A 116 47.03 -8.05 15.63
CA GLN A 116 45.81 -8.64 15.09
C GLN A 116 44.64 -7.67 15.35
N MET A 117 44.03 -7.17 14.28
CA MET A 117 42.82 -6.35 14.36
C MET A 117 41.61 -7.28 14.44
N THR A 118 40.93 -7.31 15.59
CA THR A 118 39.69 -8.09 15.79
C THR A 118 38.52 -7.12 15.90
N TYR A 119 37.53 -7.25 15.02
CA TYR A 119 36.30 -6.45 15.11
C TYR A 119 35.34 -7.11 16.10
N MET A 120 35.06 -6.43 17.22
CA MET A 120 34.07 -6.87 18.19
C MET A 120 32.70 -6.27 17.83
N LEU A 121 31.73 -7.14 17.53
CA LEU A 121 30.35 -6.74 17.27
C LEU A 121 29.55 -6.79 18.58
N ILE A 122 29.27 -5.64 19.17
CA ILE A 122 28.44 -5.53 20.36
C ILE A 122 26.98 -5.37 19.91
N LYS A 123 26.16 -6.39 20.20
CA LYS A 123 24.72 -6.41 19.92
C LYS A 123 23.95 -6.02 21.18
N ARG A 124 23.36 -4.83 21.22
CA ARG A 124 22.47 -4.39 22.31
C ARG A 124 21.02 -4.44 21.84
N THR A 125 20.19 -5.20 22.53
CA THR A 125 18.74 -5.26 22.28
C THR A 125 18.04 -4.39 23.32
N THR A 126 17.31 -3.37 22.87
CA THR A 126 16.50 -2.51 23.75
C THR A 126 15.01 -2.79 23.52
N PRO A 127 14.17 -2.68 24.57
CA PRO A 127 12.73 -2.80 24.41
C PRO A 127 12.18 -1.67 23.52
N PHE A 128 10.99 -1.88 22.95
CA PHE A 128 10.40 -0.93 22.00
C PHE A 128 10.19 0.47 22.59
N PHE A 129 9.82 0.55 23.88
CA PHE A 129 9.82 1.79 24.66
C PHE A 129 10.82 1.68 25.81
N CYS A 130 11.62 2.73 26.01
CA CYS A 130 12.66 2.75 27.03
C CYS A 130 12.85 4.17 27.61
N SER A 131 13.49 4.25 28.78
CA SER A 131 13.89 5.52 29.42
C SER A 131 15.11 6.18 28.78
N GLU A 132 15.62 5.65 27.66
CA GLU A 132 16.80 6.17 26.93
C GLU A 132 16.58 7.52 26.22
N GLY A 133 15.37 8.08 26.26
CA GLY A 133 15.11 9.47 25.87
C GLY A 133 13.80 9.68 25.10
N VAL A 134 13.36 10.93 25.01
CA VAL A 134 12.12 11.31 24.31
C VAL A 134 12.19 11.02 22.82
N ILE A 135 13.34 11.27 22.18
CA ILE A 135 13.54 11.03 20.73
C ILE A 135 13.37 9.54 20.40
N TYR A 136 13.91 8.66 21.24
CA TYR A 136 13.76 7.20 21.08
C TYR A 136 12.28 6.79 21.12
N ASN A 137 11.54 7.26 22.12
CA ASN A 137 10.12 6.94 22.27
C ASN A 137 9.26 7.56 21.15
N MET A 138 9.61 8.75 20.68
CA MET A 138 8.96 9.37 19.52
C MET A 138 9.16 8.54 18.25
N GLN A 139 10.36 8.01 18.03
CA GLN A 139 10.63 7.13 16.88
C GLN A 139 9.82 5.84 16.94
N SER A 140 9.72 5.23 18.13
CA SER A 140 8.89 4.04 18.36
C SER A 140 7.40 4.35 18.17
N LEU A 141 6.94 5.51 18.63
CA LEU A 141 5.58 5.99 18.39
C LEU A 141 5.32 6.18 16.88
N ALA A 142 6.29 6.74 16.13
CA ALA A 142 6.20 6.90 14.69
C ALA A 142 5.99 5.56 13.96
N MET A 143 6.76 4.53 14.37
CA MET A 143 6.67 3.19 13.80
C MET A 143 5.30 2.54 14.02
N LEU A 144 4.59 2.88 15.10
CA LEU A 144 3.22 2.39 15.37
C LEU A 144 2.15 3.25 14.70
N LEU A 145 2.28 4.57 14.79
CA LEU A 145 1.27 5.51 14.32
C LEU A 145 1.18 5.51 12.79
N SER A 146 2.30 5.31 12.09
CA SER A 146 2.33 5.32 10.64
C SER A 146 1.46 4.23 9.99
N PRO A 147 1.61 2.92 10.28
CA PRO A 147 0.78 1.90 9.67
C PRO A 147 -0.70 2.04 10.04
N VAL A 148 -1.03 2.51 11.25
CA VAL A 148 -2.43 2.81 11.64
C VAL A 148 -3.00 3.93 10.77
N THR A 149 -2.23 4.98 10.55
CA THR A 149 -2.63 6.12 9.71
C THR A 149 -2.76 5.68 8.25
N MET A 150 -1.81 4.91 7.71
CA MET A 150 -1.89 4.40 6.34
C MET A 150 -3.09 3.48 6.14
N LEU A 151 -3.38 2.59 7.09
CA LEU A 151 -4.56 1.72 7.05
C LEU A 151 -5.85 2.54 7.05
N LEU A 152 -5.95 3.58 7.87
CA LEU A 152 -7.09 4.50 7.85
C LEU A 152 -7.25 5.17 6.49
N GLY A 153 -6.13 5.58 5.86
CA GLY A 153 -6.11 6.12 4.50
C GLY A 153 -6.66 5.15 3.45
N VAL A 154 -6.26 3.88 3.50
CA VAL A 154 -6.80 2.83 2.62
C VAL A 154 -8.31 2.65 2.82
N VAL A 155 -8.76 2.56 4.07
CA VAL A 155 -10.19 2.39 4.39
C VAL A 155 -11.00 3.58 3.88
N LEU A 156 -10.52 4.80 4.11
CA LEU A 156 -11.17 6.01 3.61
C LEU A 156 -11.23 6.05 2.08
N ALA A 157 -10.13 5.70 1.41
CA ALA A 157 -10.09 5.65 -0.03
C ALA A 157 -11.06 4.61 -0.61
N PHE A 158 -11.13 3.43 0.00
CA PHE A 158 -12.03 2.36 -0.40
C PHE A 158 -13.50 2.72 -0.17
N LEU A 159 -13.84 3.28 1.00
CA LEU A 159 -15.21 3.72 1.29
C LEU A 159 -15.68 4.83 0.33
N ALA A 160 -14.81 5.79 0.03
CA ALA A 160 -15.12 6.84 -0.94
C ALA A 160 -15.30 6.24 -2.35
N HIS A 161 -14.43 5.31 -2.75
CA HIS A 161 -14.56 4.61 -4.04
C HIS A 161 -15.91 3.88 -4.16
N LEU A 162 -16.32 3.13 -3.13
CA LEU A 162 -17.63 2.46 -3.10
C LEU A 162 -18.80 3.44 -3.23
N ALA A 163 -18.73 4.61 -2.59
CA ALA A 163 -19.75 5.64 -2.69
C ALA A 163 -19.86 6.18 -4.13
N PHE A 164 -18.74 6.47 -4.79
CA PHE A 164 -18.72 6.89 -6.20
C PHE A 164 -19.24 5.79 -7.12
N SER A 165 -18.87 4.52 -6.91
CA SER A 165 -19.38 3.40 -7.71
C SER A 165 -20.89 3.23 -7.59
N ARG A 166 -21.46 3.43 -6.39
CA ARG A 166 -22.91 3.37 -6.17
C ARG A 166 -23.65 4.48 -6.90
N GLN A 167 -23.14 5.70 -6.85
CA GLN A 167 -23.75 6.84 -7.57
C GLN A 167 -23.71 6.61 -9.09
N ALA A 168 -22.57 6.16 -9.63
CA ALA A 168 -22.45 5.84 -11.05
C ALA A 168 -23.45 4.75 -11.50
N ALA A 169 -23.68 3.73 -10.66
CA ALA A 169 -24.68 2.71 -10.93
C ALA A 169 -26.13 3.27 -10.96
N GLN A 170 -26.46 4.22 -10.09
CA GLN A 170 -27.79 4.87 -10.06
C GLN A 170 -28.03 5.77 -11.29
N GLU A 171 -26.99 6.48 -11.72
CA GLU A 171 -27.03 7.34 -12.92
C GLU A 171 -27.18 6.50 -14.20
N GLY A 172 -26.49 5.36 -14.30
CA GLY A 172 -26.64 4.44 -15.43
C GLY A 172 -28.07 3.90 -15.61
N VAL A 173 -28.79 3.65 -14.50
CA VAL A 173 -30.18 3.18 -14.52
C VAL A 173 -31.15 4.28 -14.98
N THR A 174 -30.85 5.54 -14.67
CA THR A 174 -31.72 6.68 -15.05
C THR A 174 -31.47 7.14 -16.49
N VAL A 175 -30.24 7.09 -16.99
CA VAL A 175 -29.92 7.47 -18.37
C VAL A 175 -30.47 6.45 -19.38
N HIS A 176 -30.55 5.16 -19.04
CA HIS A 176 -31.16 4.16 -19.91
C HIS A 176 -32.70 4.17 -19.88
N SER A 177 -33.30 4.97 -19.00
CA SER A 177 -34.75 5.15 -18.88
C SER A 177 -35.21 6.47 -19.50
N ARG A 178 -34.64 6.89 -20.64
CA ARG A 178 -35.25 7.95 -21.45
C ARG A 178 -36.44 7.32 -22.19
N PRO A 179 -37.71 7.64 -21.86
CA PRO A 179 -38.88 6.95 -22.40
C PRO A 179 -38.98 7.02 -23.94
N GLY A 180 -38.30 7.98 -24.58
CA GLY A 180 -38.19 8.05 -26.04
C GLY A 180 -37.13 7.14 -26.68
N GLN A 181 -36.00 6.86 -26.01
CA GLN A 181 -34.94 6.03 -26.59
C GLN A 181 -35.24 4.54 -26.51
N VAL A 182 -35.93 4.08 -25.45
CA VAL A 182 -36.43 2.70 -25.40
C VAL A 182 -37.45 2.50 -26.52
N GLN A 183 -38.28 3.51 -26.82
CA GLN A 183 -39.26 3.45 -27.90
C GLN A 183 -38.61 3.51 -29.30
N GLU A 184 -37.55 4.30 -29.49
CA GLU A 184 -36.74 4.32 -30.72
C GLU A 184 -35.94 3.02 -30.91
N ALA A 185 -35.34 2.47 -29.86
CA ALA A 185 -34.62 1.21 -29.90
C ALA A 185 -35.57 0.04 -30.15
N LEU A 186 -36.75 0.03 -29.52
CA LEU A 186 -37.79 -0.98 -29.78
C LEU A 186 -38.33 -0.85 -31.22
N ALA A 187 -38.49 0.37 -31.74
CA ALA A 187 -38.87 0.61 -33.13
C ALA A 187 -37.77 0.18 -34.12
N ALA A 188 -36.49 0.37 -33.77
CA ALA A 188 -35.35 -0.10 -34.57
C ALA A 188 -35.21 -1.64 -34.54
N VAL A 189 -35.42 -2.27 -33.38
CA VAL A 189 -35.48 -3.74 -33.26
C VAL A 189 -36.64 -4.32 -34.06
N ARG A 190 -37.82 -3.67 -34.05
CA ARG A 190 -38.96 -4.08 -34.89
C ARG A 190 -38.72 -3.90 -36.39
N ARG A 191 -37.76 -3.05 -36.79
CA ARG A 191 -37.29 -2.94 -38.18
C ARG A 191 -36.23 -3.99 -38.54
N MET A 192 -35.56 -4.58 -37.55
CA MET A 192 -34.56 -5.64 -37.74
C MET A 192 -35.16 -7.05 -37.79
N ASP A 193 -36.42 -7.23 -37.41
CA ASP A 193 -37.15 -8.51 -37.48
C ASP A 193 -37.51 -8.96 -38.91
N GLY A 194 -36.93 -8.31 -39.94
CA GLY A 194 -36.94 -8.77 -41.34
C GLY A 194 -35.69 -9.56 -41.74
N GLY A 195 -34.82 -9.93 -40.79
CA GLY A 195 -33.47 -10.44 -41.04
C GLY A 195 -33.23 -11.91 -40.65
N GLU A 196 -34.07 -12.85 -41.09
CA GLU A 196 -33.85 -14.30 -40.89
C GLU A 196 -32.58 -14.88 -41.59
N ALA A 197 -31.86 -14.07 -42.38
CA ALA A 197 -30.73 -14.56 -43.19
C ALA A 197 -29.39 -14.68 -42.44
N THR A 198 -29.18 -13.98 -41.31
CA THR A 198 -27.83 -13.86 -40.71
C THR A 198 -27.54 -14.92 -39.64
N LEU A 199 -28.57 -15.53 -39.05
CA LEU A 199 -28.46 -16.52 -37.96
C LEU A 199 -27.90 -17.88 -38.38
N ARG A 200 -27.88 -18.21 -39.69
CA ARG A 200 -27.28 -19.46 -40.19
C ARG A 200 -25.76 -19.43 -40.34
N SER A 201 -25.12 -18.25 -40.28
CA SER A 201 -23.68 -18.13 -40.56
C SER A 201 -22.76 -18.28 -39.35
N MET A 202 -23.26 -18.09 -38.11
CA MET A 202 -22.41 -18.11 -36.92
C MET A 202 -22.34 -19.46 -36.18
N GLN A 203 -23.23 -20.42 -36.50
CA GLN A 203 -23.28 -21.71 -35.80
C GLN A 203 -22.17 -22.70 -36.24
N GLY A 204 -21.40 -22.38 -37.28
CA GLY A 204 -20.31 -23.23 -37.78
C GLY A 204 -18.92 -23.00 -37.16
N ALA A 205 -18.71 -21.94 -36.37
CA ALA A 205 -17.35 -21.51 -35.98
C ALA A 205 -16.93 -21.87 -34.54
N MET A 206 -17.78 -22.49 -33.72
CA MET A 206 -17.51 -22.73 -32.28
C MET A 206 -17.10 -24.16 -31.90
N GLN A 207 -16.81 -25.04 -32.86
CA GLN A 207 -16.58 -26.46 -32.56
C GLN A 207 -15.10 -26.88 -32.40
N GLY A 208 -14.16 -25.95 -32.27
CA GLY A 208 -12.74 -26.26 -32.46
C GLY A 208 -11.73 -25.63 -31.50
N VAL A 209 -11.98 -25.48 -30.19
CA VAL A 209 -10.90 -25.19 -29.22
C VAL A 209 -11.20 -25.83 -27.86
N ALA A 210 -11.07 -27.15 -27.77
CA ALA A 210 -11.07 -27.88 -26.51
C ALA A 210 -9.99 -28.97 -26.56
N GLN A 211 -8.75 -28.65 -26.17
CA GLN A 211 -7.75 -29.58 -25.64
C GLN A 211 -6.41 -28.87 -25.37
N SER A 212 -6.04 -28.69 -24.11
CA SER A 212 -4.70 -29.06 -23.61
C SER A 212 -4.62 -29.01 -22.08
N ALA A 213 -3.94 -30.05 -21.59
CA ALA A 213 -3.82 -30.59 -20.24
C ALA A 213 -2.87 -29.79 -19.30
N PRO A 214 -2.68 -30.22 -18.04
CA PRO A 214 -2.23 -29.40 -16.91
C PRO A 214 -0.72 -29.50 -16.65
N LEU A 215 -0.17 -28.56 -15.87
CA LEU A 215 1.18 -28.67 -15.31
C LEU A 215 1.22 -28.42 -13.80
N ALA A 216 1.96 -29.32 -13.16
CA ALA A 216 2.19 -29.51 -11.73
C ALA A 216 3.47 -28.78 -11.25
N GLY A 217 3.61 -28.68 -9.91
CA GLY A 217 4.88 -28.47 -9.20
C GLY A 217 5.07 -27.04 -8.65
N GLY A 218 5.55 -26.80 -7.44
CA GLY A 218 6.10 -27.69 -6.42
C GLY A 218 6.12 -26.97 -5.06
N ASN A 219 6.05 -27.76 -3.99
CA ASN A 219 5.90 -27.31 -2.61
C ASN A 219 7.27 -27.34 -1.91
N HIS A 220 7.91 -26.19 -1.70
CA HIS A 220 9.16 -26.08 -0.94
C HIS A 220 8.87 -25.77 0.53
N GLY A 221 9.24 -26.73 1.39
CA GLY A 221 9.08 -26.67 2.84
C GLY A 221 9.87 -25.54 3.50
N ARG A 222 9.15 -24.67 4.21
CA ARG A 222 9.71 -23.71 5.17
C ARG A 222 10.06 -24.42 6.48
N ARG A 223 11.31 -24.29 6.88
CA ARG A 223 11.84 -24.75 8.17
C ARG A 223 11.39 -23.78 9.29
N PRO A 224 10.87 -24.26 10.42
CA PRO A 224 10.42 -23.41 11.53
C PRO A 224 11.60 -22.80 12.30
N ALA A 225 11.38 -21.57 12.79
CA ALA A 225 12.34 -20.81 13.59
C ALA A 225 12.34 -21.29 15.05
N ASP A 226 13.54 -21.39 15.63
CA ASP A 226 13.80 -21.76 17.03
C ASP A 226 13.55 -20.54 17.96
N PRO A 227 12.68 -20.63 18.99
CA PRO A 227 12.27 -19.50 19.83
C PRO A 227 13.16 -19.27 21.08
N THR A 228 14.31 -19.92 21.22
CA THR A 228 15.12 -19.77 22.44
C THR A 228 16.08 -18.57 22.35
N GLY A 229 15.74 -17.49 23.09
CA GLY A 229 16.51 -16.26 23.23
C GLY A 229 17.84 -16.42 23.97
N ARG A 230 18.76 -17.20 23.40
CA ARG A 230 20.13 -17.36 23.87
C ARG A 230 21.03 -16.32 23.19
N GLU A 231 21.87 -15.64 23.95
CA GLU A 231 22.93 -14.78 23.39
C GLU A 231 23.89 -15.65 22.56
N SER A 232 23.66 -15.71 21.25
CA SER A 232 24.53 -16.42 20.32
C SER A 232 25.68 -15.51 19.91
N TYR A 233 26.89 -15.83 20.39
CA TYR A 233 28.12 -15.19 19.93
C TYR A 233 28.60 -15.92 18.67
N GLU A 234 28.27 -15.39 17.49
CA GLU A 234 28.85 -15.89 16.23
C GLU A 234 30.29 -15.38 16.09
N ARG A 235 31.26 -16.28 16.32
CA ARG A 235 32.67 -16.01 16.08
C ARG A 235 32.96 -16.16 14.58
N PHE A 236 32.97 -15.06 13.84
CA PHE A 236 33.35 -15.07 12.42
C PHE A 236 34.88 -15.22 12.29
N THR A 237 35.33 -16.41 11.88
CA THR A 237 36.71 -16.67 11.46
C THR A 237 36.85 -16.52 9.94
N GLY A 238 36.85 -15.28 9.45
CA GLY A 238 37.16 -14.98 8.05
C GLY A 238 38.67 -14.93 7.80
N ARG A 239 39.18 -15.70 6.83
CA ARG A 239 40.57 -15.55 6.34
C ARG A 239 40.73 -14.16 5.71
N SER A 240 41.63 -13.35 6.25
CA SER A 240 42.00 -12.07 5.63
C SER A 240 42.82 -12.32 4.37
N TYR A 241 42.28 -11.97 3.21
CA TYR A 241 43.05 -11.84 1.98
C TYR A 241 43.68 -10.44 1.97
N LYS A 242 45.01 -10.38 1.92
CA LYS A 242 45.72 -9.12 1.65
C LYS A 242 45.56 -8.80 0.17
N LEU A 243 44.94 -7.66 -0.15
CA LEU A 243 45.00 -7.01 -1.46
C LEU A 243 46.34 -6.27 -1.59
#